data_AF-A0A4P5RM38-F1
#
_entry.id   AF-A0A4P5RM38-F1
#
_cell.length_a   1.000
_cell.length_b   1.000
_cell.length_c   1.000
_cell.angle_alpha   90.00
_cell.angle_beta   90.00
_cell.angle_gamma   90.00
#
_symmetry.space_group_name_H-M   'P 1'
#
loop_
_entity.id
_entity.type
_entity.pdbx_description
1 polymer ?
#
loop_
_entity_poly.entity_id
_entity_poly.type
_entity_poly.pdbx_seq_one_letter_code
_entity_poly.pdbx_strand_id
1 'polypeptide(L)'
;MKKMNKLKKVIPFLILALSIGNPISHAASDTGYRYWGYYQAKPGESKWTTAMTGPTVNIADGSVEGFAFTFAGEVINTGAPKAAPNFESICGSTAAVAGKKRIALVVEFGPKVIAPKGETAPKAFSKCVVLPMKATGFDLLNKATKIRSNASGMICSIAAFPKKECSEKAIKTPAGLK
;
A
#
# COMPACT_ATOMS: atom_id res chain seq x y z
N MET A 1 33.05 -68.36 21.48
CA MET A 1 32.42 -69.18 20.41
C MET A 1 32.21 -68.32 19.18
N LYS A 2 32.82 -68.71 18.06
CA LYS A 2 32.95 -67.97 16.80
C LYS A 2 31.85 -68.47 15.85
N LYS A 3 31.00 -67.59 15.31
CA LYS A 3 30.21 -67.87 14.10
C LYS A 3 30.44 -66.76 13.08
N MET A 4 31.31 -67.05 12.12
CA MET A 4 31.50 -66.29 10.89
C MET A 4 30.37 -66.65 9.93
N ASN A 5 29.64 -65.67 9.39
CA ASN A 5 28.75 -65.88 8.25
C ASN A 5 29.16 -65.00 7.07
N LYS A 6 29.07 -65.61 5.89
CA LYS A 6 29.77 -65.24 4.66
C LYS A 6 29.20 -64.00 3.98
N LEU A 7 30.14 -63.24 3.43
CA LEU A 7 29.99 -62.16 2.46
C LEU A 7 29.18 -62.60 1.23
N LYS A 8 28.15 -61.85 0.86
CA LYS A 8 27.57 -61.86 -0.49
C LYS A 8 27.65 -60.45 -1.04
N LYS A 9 28.50 -60.26 -2.05
CA LYS A 9 28.65 -59.03 -2.83
C LYS A 9 27.35 -58.75 -3.59
N VAL A 10 26.81 -57.55 -3.46
CA VAL A 10 25.67 -57.07 -4.27
C VAL A 10 26.17 -55.90 -5.09
N ILE A 11 26.00 -55.99 -6.40
CA ILE A 11 26.41 -55.03 -7.42
C ILE A 11 25.51 -53.79 -7.32
N PRO A 12 26.04 -52.54 -7.28
CA PRO A 12 25.19 -51.36 -7.29
C PRO A 12 24.76 -51.05 -8.72
N PHE A 13 23.47 -51.16 -8.98
CA PHE A 13 22.82 -50.68 -10.21
C PHE A 13 22.65 -49.16 -10.07
N LEU A 14 23.47 -48.38 -10.77
CA LEU A 14 23.42 -46.92 -10.75
C LEU A 14 22.27 -46.45 -11.68
N ILE A 15 21.12 -46.13 -11.09
CA ILE A 15 19.98 -45.54 -11.81
C ILE A 15 20.19 -44.01 -11.86
N LEU A 16 20.52 -43.51 -13.05
CA LEU A 16 20.57 -42.07 -13.32
C LEU A 16 19.15 -41.58 -13.66
N ALA A 17 18.43 -41.07 -12.66
CA ALA A 17 17.12 -40.45 -12.87
C ALA A 17 17.31 -39.03 -13.45
N LEU A 18 16.98 -38.85 -14.73
CA LEU A 18 16.82 -37.52 -15.33
C LEU A 18 15.59 -36.85 -14.72
N SER A 19 15.81 -35.88 -13.85
CA SER A 19 14.77 -34.97 -13.35
C SER A 19 14.32 -34.05 -14.49
N ILE A 20 13.27 -34.42 -15.20
CA ILE A 20 12.49 -33.48 -16.02
C ILE A 20 11.91 -32.40 -15.10
N GLY A 21 12.54 -31.23 -15.09
CA GLY A 21 12.02 -30.05 -14.40
C GLY A 21 10.68 -29.65 -15.01
N ASN A 22 9.59 -29.86 -14.28
CA ASN A 22 8.31 -29.28 -14.65
C ASN A 22 8.45 -27.76 -14.59
N PRO A 23 8.16 -27.00 -15.68
CA PRO A 23 8.03 -25.56 -15.55
C PRO A 23 6.82 -25.29 -14.67
N ILE A 24 7.05 -24.88 -13.42
CA ILE A 24 6.00 -24.35 -12.56
C ILE A 24 5.54 -23.05 -13.21
N SER A 25 4.53 -23.14 -14.05
CA SER A 25 3.78 -21.98 -14.54
C SER A 25 3.08 -21.40 -13.31
N HIS A 26 3.67 -20.37 -12.70
CA HIS A 26 2.99 -19.56 -11.71
C HIS A 26 1.89 -18.80 -12.47
N ALA A 27 0.69 -19.37 -12.52
CA ALA A 27 -0.48 -18.62 -12.93
C ALA A 27 -0.64 -17.48 -11.93
N ALA A 28 -0.54 -16.24 -12.41
CA ALA A 28 -0.70 -15.07 -11.56
C ALA A 28 -2.02 -15.20 -10.77
N SER A 29 -1.95 -14.94 -9.47
CA SER A 29 -3.11 -14.97 -8.59
C SER A 29 -4.21 -14.04 -9.13
N ASP A 30 -5.42 -14.58 -9.34
CA ASP A 30 -6.60 -13.79 -9.72
C ASP A 30 -7.21 -13.02 -8.53
N THR A 31 -6.41 -12.81 -7.49
CA THR A 31 -6.83 -12.13 -6.28
C THR A 31 -5.81 -11.08 -5.86
N GLY A 32 -6.29 -10.05 -5.18
CA GLY A 32 -5.48 -9.00 -4.61
C GLY A 32 -6.22 -8.28 -3.51
N TYR A 33 -5.56 -7.29 -2.91
CA TYR A 33 -6.12 -6.47 -1.84
C TYR A 33 -6.50 -5.12 -2.40
N ARG A 34 -7.67 -4.60 -2.00
CA ARG A 34 -7.95 -3.17 -2.10
C ARG A 34 -7.84 -2.53 -0.73
N TYR A 35 -7.13 -1.41 -0.64
CA TYR A 35 -6.77 -0.78 0.62
C TYR A 35 -6.38 0.68 0.44
N TRP A 36 -6.20 1.40 1.55
CA TRP A 36 -5.60 2.74 1.55
C TRP A 36 -4.07 2.63 1.52
N GLY A 37 -3.47 2.87 0.34
CA GLY A 37 -2.03 3.02 0.17
C GLY A 37 -1.56 4.38 0.68
N TYR A 38 -0.35 4.41 1.26
CA TYR A 38 0.30 5.61 1.77
C TYR A 38 1.57 5.92 0.97
N TYR A 39 1.68 7.17 0.53
CA TYR A 39 2.71 7.64 -0.38
C TYR A 39 3.24 8.98 0.10
N GLN A 40 4.52 9.22 -0.14
CA GLN A 40 5.21 10.42 0.35
C GLN A 40 6.06 11.02 -0.76
N ALA A 41 6.16 12.33 -0.77
CA ALA A 41 7.20 13.06 -1.47
C ALA A 41 7.91 13.96 -0.44
N LYS A 42 9.23 13.87 -0.38
CA LYS A 42 10.01 14.74 0.50
C LYS A 42 9.92 16.19 0.00
N PRO A 43 10.29 17.18 0.84
CA PRO A 43 10.31 18.57 0.42
C PRO A 43 11.13 18.76 -0.88
N GLY A 44 10.51 19.38 -1.88
CA GLY A 44 11.10 19.60 -3.19
C GLY A 44 11.03 18.43 -4.18
N GLU A 45 10.53 17.25 -3.77
CA GLU A 45 10.31 16.13 -4.67
C GLU A 45 8.97 16.24 -5.41
N SER A 46 8.95 15.74 -6.65
CA SER A 46 7.78 15.76 -7.55
C SER A 46 7.28 14.36 -7.92
N LYS A 47 7.79 13.32 -7.25
CA LYS A 47 7.43 11.92 -7.49
C LYS A 47 6.96 11.27 -6.20
N TRP A 48 5.94 10.41 -6.31
CA TRP A 48 5.48 9.60 -5.20
C TRP A 48 6.47 8.48 -4.89
N THR A 49 6.77 8.33 -3.61
CA THR A 49 7.43 7.16 -3.04
C THR A 49 6.43 6.41 -2.18
N THR A 50 6.27 5.10 -2.36
CA THR A 50 5.47 4.29 -1.44
C THR A 50 6.08 4.34 -0.05
N ALA A 51 5.28 4.63 0.97
CA ALA A 51 5.77 4.69 2.33
C ALA A 51 6.19 3.29 2.82
N MET A 52 7.38 3.20 3.41
CA MET A 52 7.89 1.94 3.99
C MET A 52 7.33 1.65 5.39
N THR A 53 6.73 2.67 6.02
CA THR A 53 6.09 2.57 7.32
C THR A 53 4.69 3.15 7.24
N GLY A 54 3.84 2.81 8.22
CA GLY A 54 2.55 3.47 8.37
C GLY A 54 2.70 4.97 8.68
N PRO A 55 1.60 5.73 8.63
CA PRO A 55 1.61 7.20 8.77
C PRO A 55 1.80 7.66 10.23
N THR A 56 2.49 6.88 11.06
CA THR A 56 2.72 7.14 12.50
C THR A 56 4.09 7.72 12.79
N VAL A 57 4.93 7.88 11.77
CA VAL A 57 6.25 8.53 11.89
C VAL A 57 6.15 10.03 11.65
N ASN A 58 7.09 10.79 12.23
CA ASN A 58 7.16 12.23 12.02
C ASN A 58 7.48 12.55 10.55
N ILE A 59 6.78 13.54 10.00
CA ILE A 59 6.94 14.01 8.60
C ILE A 59 7.66 15.36 8.54
N ALA A 60 8.35 15.67 7.45
CA ALA A 60 9.12 16.91 7.31
C ALA A 60 8.22 18.09 6.89
N ASP A 61 8.55 19.32 7.33
CA ASP A 61 7.93 20.53 6.77
C ASP A 61 8.18 20.61 5.26
N GLY A 62 7.16 20.99 4.49
CA GLY A 62 7.24 21.02 3.03
C GLY A 62 6.97 19.68 2.35
N SER A 63 6.69 18.60 3.09
CA SER A 63 6.37 17.31 2.47
C SER A 63 4.99 17.31 1.82
N VAL A 64 4.81 16.39 0.88
CA VAL A 64 3.49 16.02 0.37
C VAL A 64 3.18 14.60 0.79
N GLU A 65 2.09 14.43 1.52
CA GLU A 65 1.58 13.12 1.93
C GLU A 65 0.37 12.74 1.08
N GLY A 66 0.37 11.51 0.58
CA GLY A 66 -0.63 10.98 -0.34
C GLY A 66 -1.31 9.75 0.23
N PHE A 67 -2.64 9.73 0.17
CA PHE A 67 -3.44 8.53 0.43
C PHE A 67 -4.25 8.19 -0.80
N ALA A 68 -4.07 6.97 -1.32
CA ALA A 68 -4.82 6.47 -2.47
C ALA A 68 -5.55 5.19 -2.09
N PHE A 69 -6.86 5.13 -2.31
CA PHE A 69 -7.56 3.86 -2.28
C PHE A 69 -7.15 3.10 -3.54
N THR A 70 -6.49 1.96 -3.37
CA THR A 70 -5.75 1.27 -4.42
C THR A 70 -6.03 -0.22 -4.37
N PHE A 71 -5.78 -0.92 -5.48
CA PHE A 71 -5.77 -2.38 -5.57
C PHE A 71 -4.36 -2.84 -5.93
N ALA A 72 -3.87 -3.86 -5.22
CA ALA A 72 -2.64 -4.56 -5.55
C ALA A 72 -2.90 -6.08 -5.54
N GLY A 73 -2.69 -6.70 -6.70
CA GLY A 73 -2.51 -8.14 -6.88
C GLY A 73 -1.08 -8.43 -7.32
N GLU A 74 -0.82 -9.67 -7.74
CA GLU A 74 0.52 -10.09 -8.15
C GLU A 74 1.07 -9.31 -9.36
N VAL A 75 0.21 -9.02 -10.34
CA VAL A 75 0.60 -8.36 -11.59
C VAL A 75 -0.11 -7.03 -11.84
N ILE A 76 -1.17 -6.71 -11.09
CA ILE A 76 -1.96 -5.49 -11.25
C ILE A 76 -1.78 -4.61 -10.02
N ASN A 77 -1.44 -3.35 -10.23
CA ASN A 77 -1.36 -2.35 -9.17
C ASN A 77 -1.90 -1.00 -9.66
N THR A 78 -2.93 -0.46 -9.01
CA THR A 78 -3.45 0.87 -9.35
C THR A 78 -2.64 2.02 -8.76
N GLY A 79 -1.79 1.74 -7.79
CA GLY A 79 -0.68 2.58 -7.36
C GLY A 79 -1.06 3.85 -6.58
N ALA A 80 -0.13 4.79 -6.65
CA ALA A 80 -0.14 6.10 -5.99
C ALA A 80 -1.23 7.03 -6.53
N PRO A 81 -1.50 8.18 -5.86
CA PRO A 81 -2.35 9.21 -6.43
C PRO A 81 -1.90 9.62 -7.84
N LYS A 82 -2.87 9.85 -8.73
CA LYS A 82 -2.61 10.34 -10.09
C LYS A 82 -2.16 11.79 -10.09
N ALA A 83 -2.70 12.60 -9.18
CA ALA A 83 -2.23 13.96 -8.93
C ALA A 83 -0.77 13.92 -8.47
N ALA A 84 0.07 14.73 -9.09
CA ALA A 84 1.48 14.84 -8.71
C ALA A 84 1.61 15.45 -7.30
N PRO A 85 2.61 15.03 -6.51
CA PRO A 85 2.88 15.65 -5.23
C PRO A 85 3.48 17.05 -5.44
N ASN A 86 2.63 18.08 -5.40
CA ASN A 86 3.03 19.46 -5.66
C ASN A 86 2.76 20.34 -4.44
N PHE A 87 3.78 20.48 -3.58
CA PHE A 87 3.67 21.30 -2.38
C PHE A 87 3.33 22.76 -2.71
N GLU A 88 4.00 23.35 -3.69
CA GLU A 88 3.83 24.78 -4.02
C GLU A 88 2.40 25.07 -4.47
N SER A 89 1.82 24.22 -5.33
CA SER A 89 0.45 24.38 -5.77
C SER A 89 -0.58 24.23 -4.65
N ILE A 90 -0.27 23.45 -3.60
CA ILE A 90 -1.23 23.15 -2.51
C ILE A 90 -1.05 24.11 -1.33
N CYS A 91 0.18 24.48 -1.01
CA CYS A 91 0.58 25.19 0.21
C CYS A 91 1.29 26.53 -0.04
N GLY A 92 1.62 26.90 -1.28
CA GLY A 92 2.43 28.10 -1.59
C GLY A 92 1.83 29.41 -1.05
N SER A 93 0.50 29.52 -1.03
CA SER A 93 -0.22 30.66 -0.45
C SER A 93 -0.37 30.61 1.07
N THR A 94 0.02 29.51 1.72
CA THR A 94 -0.10 29.36 3.17
C THR A 94 1.15 29.93 3.84
N ALA A 95 0.99 30.99 4.63
CA ALA A 95 2.09 31.58 5.36
C ALA A 95 2.74 30.58 6.33
N ALA A 96 4.06 30.67 6.48
CA ALA A 96 4.77 29.92 7.50
C ALA A 96 4.32 30.37 8.90
N VAL A 97 4.21 29.42 9.83
CA VAL A 97 3.85 29.69 11.23
C VAL A 97 4.99 29.19 12.10
N ALA A 98 5.55 30.09 12.93
CA ALA A 98 6.66 29.75 13.80
C ALA A 98 6.34 28.53 14.69
N GLY A 99 7.28 27.58 14.77
CA GLY A 99 7.13 26.36 15.55
C GLY A 99 6.11 25.35 15.00
N LYS A 100 5.65 25.53 13.75
CA LYS A 100 4.78 24.60 13.04
C LYS A 100 5.32 24.30 11.65
N LYS A 101 4.77 23.25 11.05
CA LYS A 101 5.07 22.83 9.68
C LYS A 101 3.83 22.88 8.81
N ARG A 102 4.01 23.15 7.53
CA ARG A 102 3.03 23.09 6.45
C ARG A 102 3.22 21.78 5.72
N ILE A 103 2.14 21.03 5.57
CA ILE A 103 2.15 19.77 4.86
C ILE A 103 1.05 19.79 3.83
N ALA A 104 1.38 19.42 2.60
CA ALA A 104 0.39 19.23 1.55
C ALA A 104 -0.17 17.80 1.65
N LEU A 105 -1.49 17.67 1.70
CA LEU A 105 -2.19 16.39 1.68
C LEU A 105 -2.85 16.20 0.31
N VAL A 106 -2.75 15.00 -0.25
CA VAL A 106 -3.50 14.55 -1.42
C VAL A 106 -4.26 13.27 -1.06
N VAL A 107 -5.56 13.24 -1.32
CA VAL A 107 -6.40 12.05 -1.13
C VAL A 107 -7.14 11.71 -2.41
N GLU A 108 -6.90 10.51 -2.91
CA GLU A 108 -7.58 9.95 -4.07
C GLU A 108 -8.28 8.64 -3.74
N PHE A 109 -9.46 8.41 -4.31
CA PHE A 109 -10.30 7.27 -3.99
C PHE A 109 -10.17 6.11 -5.00
N GLY A 110 -9.12 6.15 -5.82
CA GLY A 110 -8.85 5.15 -6.84
C GLY A 110 -9.85 5.14 -8.01
N PRO A 111 -9.68 4.22 -8.95
CA PRO A 111 -10.61 4.05 -10.06
C PRO A 111 -11.95 3.46 -9.57
N LYS A 112 -13.06 3.86 -10.20
CA LYS A 112 -14.41 3.41 -9.83
C LYS A 112 -14.55 1.88 -9.76
N VAL A 113 -13.80 1.16 -10.59
CA VAL A 113 -13.85 -0.32 -10.69
C VAL A 113 -13.44 -1.03 -9.39
N ILE A 114 -12.66 -0.39 -8.51
CA ILE A 114 -12.23 -1.00 -7.25
C ILE A 114 -13.12 -0.62 -6.06
N ALA A 115 -14.05 0.32 -6.23
CA ALA A 115 -14.97 0.72 -5.18
C ALA A 115 -15.81 -0.47 -4.69
N PRO A 116 -16.14 -0.55 -3.38
CA PRO A 116 -17.05 -1.58 -2.90
C PRO A 116 -18.40 -1.53 -3.60
N LYS A 117 -19.03 -2.70 -3.73
CA LYS A 117 -20.31 -2.83 -4.43
C LYS A 117 -21.36 -1.91 -3.81
N GLY A 118 -21.98 -1.07 -4.64
CA GLY A 118 -23.02 -0.13 -4.22
C GLY A 118 -22.48 1.13 -3.52
N GLU A 119 -21.16 1.29 -3.41
CA GLU A 119 -20.55 2.50 -2.89
C GLU A 119 -20.08 3.40 -4.04
N THR A 120 -20.18 4.72 -3.84
CA THR A 120 -19.61 5.72 -4.73
C THR A 120 -18.60 6.52 -3.93
N ALA A 121 -17.39 6.60 -4.47
CA ALA A 121 -16.31 7.37 -3.87
C ALA A 121 -16.63 8.89 -3.88
N PRO A 122 -16.20 9.64 -2.86
CA PRO A 122 -16.16 11.09 -2.90
C PRO A 122 -15.22 11.61 -4.01
N LYS A 123 -15.28 12.92 -4.27
CA LYS A 123 -14.28 13.57 -5.11
C LYS A 123 -12.92 13.57 -4.40
N ALA A 124 -11.86 13.31 -5.16
CA ALA A 124 -10.49 13.52 -4.70
C ALA A 124 -10.31 14.97 -4.21
N PHE A 125 -9.39 15.17 -3.26
CA PHE A 125 -9.11 16.49 -2.73
C PHE A 125 -7.65 16.64 -2.32
N SER A 126 -7.21 17.89 -2.26
CA SER A 126 -5.93 18.29 -1.69
C SER A 126 -6.13 19.41 -0.68
N LYS A 127 -5.30 19.45 0.36
CA LYS A 127 -5.35 20.49 1.40
C LYS A 127 -3.96 20.81 1.90
N CYS A 128 -3.68 22.09 2.16
CA CYS A 128 -2.57 22.46 3.02
C CYS A 128 -2.99 22.38 4.48
N VAL A 129 -2.15 21.78 5.33
CA VAL A 129 -2.41 21.68 6.77
C VAL A 129 -1.20 22.16 7.55
N VAL A 130 -1.44 23.06 8.50
CA VAL A 130 -0.43 23.54 9.44
C VAL A 130 -0.51 22.71 10.73
N LEU A 131 0.60 22.07 11.11
CA LEU A 131 0.66 21.10 12.19
C LEU A 131 1.84 21.38 13.14
N PRO A 132 1.80 20.88 14.40
CA PRO A 132 2.97 20.87 15.28
C PRO A 132 4.17 20.15 14.63
N MET A 133 5.39 20.55 14.99
CA MET A 133 6.63 20.02 14.39
C MET A 133 6.76 18.49 14.48
N LYS A 134 6.19 17.86 15.50
CA LYS A 134 6.25 16.39 15.72
C LYS A 134 5.08 15.62 15.08
N ALA A 135 4.20 16.29 14.35
CA ALA A 135 3.00 15.65 13.79
C ALA A 135 3.34 14.57 12.75
N THR A 136 2.47 13.59 12.63
CA THR A 136 2.60 12.43 11.76
C THR A 136 1.66 12.53 10.55
N GLY A 137 1.79 11.61 9.58
CA GLY A 137 0.83 11.50 8.48
C GLY A 137 -0.60 11.18 8.97
N PHE A 138 -0.72 10.50 10.11
CA PHE A 138 -1.99 10.18 10.74
C PHE A 138 -2.62 11.43 11.38
N ASP A 139 -1.82 12.26 12.05
CA ASP A 139 -2.28 13.55 12.58
C ASP A 139 -2.75 14.48 11.47
N LEU A 140 -1.98 14.52 10.37
CA LEU A 140 -2.34 15.25 9.16
C LEU A 140 -3.71 14.82 8.63
N LEU A 141 -3.89 13.52 8.44
CA LEU A 141 -5.11 12.99 7.87
C LEU A 141 -6.33 13.22 8.78
N ASN A 142 -6.19 12.98 10.09
CA ASN A 142 -7.22 13.28 11.09
C ASN A 142 -7.60 14.76 11.14
N LYS A 143 -6.60 15.65 10.99
CA LYS A 143 -6.85 17.08 10.96
C LYS A 143 -7.63 17.51 9.72
N ALA A 144 -7.39 16.83 8.59
CA ALA A 144 -7.96 17.18 7.29
C ALA A 144 -9.36 16.61 7.04
N THR A 145 -9.66 15.43 7.58
CA THR A 145 -10.93 14.72 7.35
C THR A 145 -11.21 13.64 8.41
N LYS A 146 -12.44 13.15 8.45
CA LYS A 146 -12.82 12.02 9.30
C LYS A 146 -12.21 10.74 8.75
N ILE A 147 -11.63 9.95 9.64
CA ILE A 147 -11.13 8.61 9.35
C ILE A 147 -11.76 7.57 10.26
N ARG A 148 -11.69 6.32 9.84
CA ARG A 148 -11.96 5.14 10.67
C ARG A 148 -10.75 4.24 10.57
N SER A 149 -10.30 3.73 11.70
CA SER A 149 -9.26 2.70 11.76
C SER A 149 -9.76 1.49 12.51
N ASN A 150 -9.15 0.32 12.26
CA ASN A 150 -9.40 -0.87 13.08
C ASN A 150 -8.51 -0.87 14.33
N ALA A 151 -8.66 -1.89 15.18
CA ALA A 151 -7.90 -2.01 16.43
C ALA A 151 -6.38 -2.07 16.24
N SER A 152 -5.91 -2.50 15.07
CA SER A 152 -4.49 -2.55 14.71
C SER A 152 -3.94 -1.22 14.18
N GLY A 153 -4.79 -0.17 14.11
CA GLY A 153 -4.41 1.14 13.59
C GLY A 153 -4.42 1.26 12.07
N MET A 154 -4.87 0.22 11.33
CA MET A 154 -5.01 0.28 9.88
C MET A 154 -6.18 1.21 9.51
N ILE A 155 -5.95 2.13 8.58
CA ILE A 155 -6.97 3.06 8.10
C ILE A 155 -7.97 2.29 7.23
N CYS A 156 -9.20 2.18 7.72
CA CYS A 156 -10.32 1.54 7.04
C CYS A 156 -11.03 2.49 6.08
N SER A 157 -11.19 3.76 6.48
CA SER A 157 -11.92 4.74 5.67
C SER A 157 -11.35 6.14 5.81
N ILE A 158 -11.41 6.90 4.72
CA ILE A 158 -11.11 8.33 4.65
C ILE A 158 -12.34 9.01 4.06
N ALA A 159 -12.82 10.10 4.67
CA ALA A 159 -14.02 10.80 4.22
C ALA A 159 -15.25 9.87 4.05
N ALA A 160 -15.42 8.94 4.99
CA ALA A 160 -16.46 7.90 5.01
C ALA A 160 -16.43 6.89 3.84
N PHE A 161 -15.29 6.75 3.15
CA PHE A 161 -15.09 5.75 2.11
C PHE A 161 -13.84 4.87 2.37
N PRO A 162 -13.94 3.55 2.17
CA PRO A 162 -15.18 2.78 2.06
C PRO A 162 -15.98 2.78 3.37
N LYS A 163 -17.31 2.66 3.27
CA LYS A 163 -18.23 2.85 4.41
C LYS A 163 -18.08 1.75 5.46
N LYS A 164 -17.88 0.49 5.04
CA LYS A 164 -17.97 -0.67 5.94
C LYS A 164 -16.68 -1.48 6.05
N GLU A 165 -16.07 -1.83 4.92
CA GLU A 165 -14.90 -2.72 4.91
C GLU A 165 -13.63 -2.06 5.47
N CYS A 166 -12.62 -2.87 5.77
CA CYS A 166 -11.30 -2.44 6.24
C CYS A 166 -10.18 -3.30 5.61
N SER A 167 -10.29 -3.65 4.33
CA SER A 167 -9.20 -4.28 3.56
C SER A 167 -8.66 -5.63 4.11
N GLU A 168 -9.42 -6.33 4.96
CA GLU A 168 -8.95 -7.49 5.72
C GLU A 168 -8.85 -8.78 4.90
N LYS A 169 -9.43 -8.80 3.70
CA LYS A 169 -9.52 -10.00 2.87
C LYS A 169 -9.16 -9.68 1.42
N ALA A 170 -8.44 -10.60 0.79
CA ALA A 170 -8.25 -10.55 -0.65
C ALA A 170 -9.60 -10.66 -1.37
N ILE A 171 -9.73 -9.95 -2.48
CA ILE A 171 -10.87 -9.99 -3.39
C ILE A 171 -10.39 -10.50 -4.75
N LYS A 172 -11.32 -11.02 -5.56
CA LYS A 172 -11.02 -11.27 -6.97
C LYS A 172 -10.62 -9.98 -7.66
N THR A 173 -9.62 -10.05 -8.54
CA THR A 173 -9.22 -8.94 -9.39
C THR A 173 -10.45 -8.43 -10.17
N PRO A 174 -10.85 -7.16 -9.97
CA PRO A 174 -11.98 -6.59 -10.70
C PRO A 174 -11.77 -6.68 -12.21
N ALA A 175 -12.79 -7.11 -12.97
CA ALA A 175 -12.66 -7.36 -14.40
C ALA A 175 -12.16 -6.15 -15.20
N GLY A 176 -12.55 -4.92 -14.81
CA GLY A 176 -12.07 -3.70 -15.47
C GLY A 176 -10.65 -3.26 -15.08
N LEU A 177 -9.89 -4.08 -14.35
CA LEU A 177 -8.45 -3.92 -14.17
C LEU A 177 -7.63 -4.94 -14.97
N LYS A 178 -8.28 -5.94 -15.58
CA LYS A 178 -7.64 -6.97 -16.41
C LYS A 178 -7.52 -6.50 -17.86
#